data_AF-A0A7S2EW41-F1
#
_entry.id   AF-A0A7S2EW41-F1
#
_cell.length_a   1.000
_cell.length_b   1.000
_cell.length_c   1.000
_cell.angle_alpha   90.00
_cell.angle_beta   90.00
_cell.angle_gamma   90.00
#
_symmetry.space_group_name_H-M   'P 1'
#
loop_
_entity.id
_entity.type
_entity.pdbx_description
1 polymer ?
#
loop_
_entity_poly.entity_id
_entity_poly.type
_entity_poly.pdbx_seq_one_letter_code
_entity_poly.pdbx_strand_id
1 'polypeptide(L)'
;MAAQNHDQIFNQWVGKQVTIKGVGGTITRIPGEDGDSVRTRRRNVWSDTKFHTFVIERAPESQGEGLVAFRAKGTDLYLTISLYGDKARRGISSTLSRTPLHPDLVPVVVDFAVGRGDDNFEGKGFSYSPMTVEPGPPSLLQAFRLEQNFSGSLHRVGIKTRFGTYLRSQHWNSTVSQSPHLLGDETWYLAETFTQR
;
A
#
# COMPACT_ATOMS: atom_id res chain seq x y z
N MET A 1 8.93 -23.70 3.05
CA MET A 1 8.00 -23.70 1.90
C MET A 1 7.32 -22.35 1.65
N ALA A 2 7.18 -21.44 2.63
CA ALA A 2 6.60 -20.10 2.38
C ALA A 2 7.48 -19.18 1.51
N ALA A 3 8.80 -19.11 1.77
CA ALA A 3 9.72 -18.18 1.09
C ALA A 3 9.74 -18.29 -0.46
N GLN A 4 9.62 -19.50 -1.02
CA GLN A 4 9.62 -19.71 -2.47
C GLN A 4 8.42 -19.06 -3.18
N ASN A 5 7.30 -18.85 -2.47
CA ASN A 5 6.07 -18.32 -3.07
C ASN A 5 6.04 -16.78 -3.11
N HIS A 6 6.75 -16.10 -2.19
CA HIS A 6 6.81 -14.62 -2.16
C HIS A 6 7.59 -14.07 -3.36
N ASP A 7 8.72 -14.70 -3.69
CA ASP A 7 9.54 -14.31 -4.85
C ASP A 7 8.81 -14.53 -6.17
N GLN A 8 7.97 -15.56 -6.26
CA GLN A 8 7.18 -15.82 -7.46
C GLN A 8 6.17 -14.69 -7.73
N ILE A 9 5.46 -14.24 -6.69
CA ILE A 9 4.47 -13.15 -6.81
C ILE A 9 5.15 -11.82 -7.08
N PHE A 10 6.23 -11.52 -6.35
CA PHE A 10 7.00 -10.30 -6.57
C PHE A 10 7.48 -10.21 -8.02
N ASN A 11 8.15 -11.26 -8.52
CA ASN A 11 8.67 -11.30 -9.88
C ASN A 11 7.56 -11.31 -10.95
N GLN A 12 6.38 -11.87 -10.64
CA GLN A 12 5.25 -11.85 -11.56
C GLN A 12 4.71 -10.44 -11.82
N TRP A 13 4.74 -9.57 -10.81
CA TRP A 13 4.05 -8.27 -10.88
C TRP A 13 4.97 -7.08 -11.08
N VAL A 14 6.26 -7.18 -10.75
CA VAL A 14 7.23 -6.10 -10.92
C VAL A 14 7.33 -5.64 -12.38
N GLY A 15 7.39 -4.31 -12.58
CA GLY A 15 7.56 -3.67 -13.88
C GLY A 15 6.28 -3.64 -14.73
N LYS A 16 5.18 -4.23 -14.26
CA LYS A 16 3.91 -4.31 -14.97
C LYS A 16 3.01 -3.11 -14.70
N GLN A 17 2.07 -2.92 -15.61
CA GLN A 17 0.97 -2.00 -15.42
C GLN A 17 -0.26 -2.78 -14.94
N VAL A 18 -0.77 -2.46 -13.77
CA VAL A 18 -1.83 -3.20 -13.08
C VAL A 18 -3.01 -2.32 -12.70
N THR A 19 -4.19 -2.91 -12.62
CA THR A 19 -5.30 -2.40 -11.80
C THR A 19 -5.41 -3.23 -10.53
N ILE A 20 -5.69 -2.57 -9.41
CA ILE A 20 -5.77 -3.20 -8.09
C ILE A 20 -7.25 -3.30 -7.69
N LYS A 21 -7.81 -4.51 -7.65
CA LYS A 21 -9.24 -4.77 -7.46
C LYS A 21 -9.50 -5.54 -6.17
N GLY A 22 -10.45 -5.10 -5.36
CA GLY A 22 -10.79 -5.76 -4.08
C GLY A 22 -12.29 -5.89 -3.91
N VAL A 23 -12.71 -6.31 -2.70
CA VAL A 23 -14.12 -6.50 -2.34
C VAL A 23 -14.95 -5.21 -2.46
N GLY A 24 -14.33 -4.05 -2.19
CA GLY A 24 -14.96 -2.73 -2.34
C GLY A 24 -14.92 -2.16 -3.76
N GLY A 25 -14.21 -2.79 -4.70
CA GLY A 25 -14.04 -2.31 -6.08
C GLY A 25 -12.58 -2.05 -6.45
N THR A 26 -12.35 -1.24 -7.47
CA THR A 26 -10.99 -0.91 -7.96
C THR A 26 -10.42 0.28 -7.19
N ILE A 27 -9.16 0.20 -6.75
CA ILE A 27 -8.41 1.34 -6.21
C ILE A 27 -8.33 2.42 -7.29
N THR A 28 -8.88 3.58 -6.99
CA THR A 28 -9.01 4.70 -7.92
C THR A 28 -8.50 5.97 -7.24
N ARG A 29 -7.58 6.66 -7.92
CA ARG A 29 -7.17 8.03 -7.61
C ARG A 29 -8.33 8.97 -7.93
N ILE A 30 -8.65 9.85 -6.98
CA ILE A 30 -9.61 10.93 -7.15
C ILE A 30 -8.84 12.24 -6.97
N PRO A 31 -8.61 13.00 -8.06
CA PRO A 31 -8.01 14.32 -7.97
C PRO A 31 -8.88 15.25 -7.10
N GLY A 32 -8.25 16.05 -6.25
CA GLY A 32 -8.93 17.00 -5.36
C GLY A 32 -8.14 18.31 -5.21
N GLU A 33 -8.83 19.39 -4.85
CA GLU A 33 -8.23 20.71 -4.65
C GLU A 33 -7.26 20.72 -3.45
N ASP A 34 -7.58 19.99 -2.38
CA ASP A 34 -6.75 19.83 -1.17
C ASP A 34 -5.76 18.65 -1.26
N GLY A 35 -5.58 18.10 -2.45
CA GLY A 35 -4.74 16.94 -2.71
C GLY A 35 -5.52 15.70 -3.15
N ASP A 36 -4.77 14.74 -3.69
CA ASP A 36 -5.35 13.55 -4.30
C ASP A 36 -5.67 12.47 -3.26
N SER A 37 -6.90 11.99 -3.31
CA SER A 37 -7.37 10.90 -2.45
C SER A 37 -7.43 9.57 -3.20
N VAL A 38 -7.44 8.47 -2.45
CA VAL A 38 -7.62 7.13 -2.98
C VAL A 38 -8.89 6.51 -2.41
N ARG A 39 -9.75 5.99 -3.29
CA ARG A 39 -10.98 5.29 -2.91
C ARG A 39 -11.13 4.00 -3.71
N THR A 40 -11.96 3.09 -3.24
CA THR A 40 -12.44 1.98 -4.06
C THR A 40 -13.69 2.41 -4.83
N ARG A 41 -13.82 2.01 -6.10
CA ARG A 41 -15.04 2.27 -6.89
C ARG A 41 -15.56 0.97 -7.48
N ARG A 42 -16.85 0.70 -7.28
CA ARG A 42 -17.53 -0.44 -7.91
C ARG A 42 -17.89 -0.07 -9.35
N ARG A 43 -17.40 -0.88 -10.30
CA ARG A 43 -17.75 -0.89 -11.74
C ARG A 43 -17.81 0.49 -12.42
N ASN A 44 -16.68 0.94 -12.95
CA ASN A 44 -16.62 1.74 -14.18
C ASN A 44 -15.24 1.59 -14.83
N VAL A 45 -15.15 0.75 -15.86
CA VAL A 45 -13.90 0.39 -16.59
C VAL A 45 -13.17 1.62 -17.12
N TRP A 46 -13.90 2.72 -17.37
CA TRP A 46 -13.39 3.97 -17.92
C TRP A 46 -12.69 4.88 -16.90
N SER A 47 -12.79 4.61 -15.60
CA SER A 47 -12.17 5.42 -14.54
C SER A 47 -11.16 4.68 -13.66
N ASP A 48 -10.88 3.41 -13.96
CA ASP A 48 -9.93 2.61 -13.17
C ASP A 48 -8.53 3.23 -13.27
N THR A 49 -7.96 3.59 -12.12
CA THR A 49 -6.58 4.06 -12.08
C THR A 49 -5.64 2.89 -12.37
N LYS A 50 -4.81 3.05 -13.39
CA LYS A 50 -3.75 2.11 -13.72
C LYS A 50 -2.51 2.49 -12.94
N PHE A 51 -1.83 1.51 -12.37
CA PHE A 51 -0.60 1.69 -11.62
C PHE A 51 0.55 0.95 -12.28
N HIS A 52 1.72 1.56 -12.33
CA HIS A 52 2.98 0.88 -12.64
C HIS A 52 3.63 0.39 -11.34
N THR A 53 4.01 -0.88 -11.31
CA THR A 53 4.74 -1.48 -10.19
C THR A 53 6.25 -1.23 -10.36
N PHE A 54 6.81 -0.40 -9.48
CA PHE A 54 8.24 -0.10 -9.47
C PHE A 54 8.94 -0.90 -8.40
N VAL A 55 10.15 -1.38 -8.68
CA VAL A 55 11.02 -1.98 -7.66
C VAL A 55 11.63 -0.86 -6.83
N ILE A 56 11.45 -0.91 -5.51
CA ILE A 56 12.19 -0.07 -4.57
C ILE A 56 13.43 -0.82 -4.10
N GLU A 57 13.25 -2.10 -3.76
CA GLU A 57 14.30 -2.94 -3.18
C GLU A 57 14.08 -4.38 -3.65
N ARG A 58 15.14 -5.05 -4.12
CA ARG A 58 15.12 -6.50 -4.29
C ARG A 58 15.71 -7.11 -3.03
N ALA A 59 15.00 -8.05 -2.43
CA ALA A 59 15.61 -8.86 -1.39
C ALA A 59 16.78 -9.66 -1.98
N PRO A 60 17.85 -9.89 -1.20
CA PRO A 60 18.82 -10.94 -1.49
C PRO A 60 18.09 -12.28 -1.69
N GLU A 61 18.58 -13.14 -2.59
CA GLU A 61 17.97 -14.45 -2.92
C GLU A 61 17.74 -15.35 -1.69
N SER A 62 18.46 -15.09 -0.59
CA SER A 62 18.35 -15.80 0.69
C SER A 62 17.31 -15.24 1.67
N GLN A 63 16.79 -14.04 1.44
CA GLN A 63 15.85 -13.35 2.35
C GLN A 63 14.46 -13.12 1.74
N GLY A 64 14.31 -13.35 0.43
CA GLY A 64 13.04 -13.58 -0.26
C GLY A 64 11.90 -12.68 0.17
N GLU A 65 11.98 -11.38 -0.12
CA GLU A 65 10.90 -10.39 0.08
C GLU A 65 11.25 -9.01 -0.53
N GLY A 66 11.14 -8.88 -1.85
CA GLY A 66 11.30 -7.58 -2.52
C GLY A 66 10.17 -6.58 -2.21
N LEU A 67 10.45 -5.30 -2.40
CA LEU A 67 9.52 -4.20 -2.17
C LEU A 67 9.19 -3.44 -3.44
N VAL A 68 7.91 -3.11 -3.58
CA VAL A 68 7.36 -2.41 -4.72
C VAL A 68 6.71 -1.08 -4.33
N ALA A 69 6.69 -0.16 -5.28
CA ALA A 69 5.85 1.04 -5.25
C ALA A 69 4.78 0.95 -6.35
N PHE A 70 3.62 1.57 -6.15
CA PHE A 70 2.58 1.70 -7.17
C PHE A 70 2.47 3.15 -7.64
N ARG A 71 2.99 3.46 -8.82
CA ARG A 71 2.88 4.81 -9.42
C ARG A 71 1.62 4.90 -10.28
N ALA A 72 0.78 5.90 -10.09
CA ALA A 72 -0.33 6.15 -10.98
C ALA A 72 0.17 6.44 -12.41
N LYS A 73 -0.47 5.84 -13.42
CA LYS A 73 -0.06 5.96 -14.82
C LYS A 73 -0.18 7.41 -15.29
N GLY A 74 0.85 7.89 -15.98
CA GLY A 74 0.87 9.24 -16.56
C GLY A 74 1.12 10.35 -15.53
N THR A 75 1.47 9.99 -14.29
CA THR A 75 1.83 10.94 -13.23
C THR A 75 3.08 10.45 -12.48
N ASP A 76 3.64 11.33 -11.65
CA ASP A 76 4.71 11.00 -10.69
C ASP A 76 4.17 10.80 -9.28
N LEU A 77 2.90 10.38 -9.18
CA LEU A 77 2.20 10.20 -7.92
C LEU A 77 2.18 8.72 -7.53
N TYR A 78 2.57 8.43 -6.29
CA TYR A 78 2.66 7.07 -5.79
C TYR A 78 1.60 6.80 -4.73
N LEU A 79 1.04 5.59 -4.75
CA LEU A 79 0.16 5.09 -3.71
C LEU A 79 0.87 5.19 -2.36
N THR A 80 0.27 5.93 -1.43
CA THR A 80 0.90 6.32 -0.18
C THR A 80 0.01 5.96 1.01
N ILE A 81 0.61 5.41 2.06
CA ILE A 81 -0.09 5.28 3.34
C ILE A 81 -0.10 6.62 4.08
N SER A 82 -1.30 7.05 4.47
CA SER A 82 -1.48 8.26 5.25
C SER A 82 -1.58 7.94 6.74
N LEU A 83 -0.67 8.52 7.51
CA LEU A 83 -0.69 8.46 8.97
C LEU A 83 -1.80 9.37 9.49
N TYR A 84 -2.58 8.89 10.45
CA TYR A 84 -3.68 9.67 11.02
C TYR A 84 -3.18 10.80 11.93
N GLY A 85 -3.83 11.96 11.83
CA GLY A 85 -3.66 13.08 12.75
C GLY A 85 -2.44 13.96 12.46
N ASP A 86 -2.67 15.27 12.44
CA ASP A 86 -1.63 16.28 12.17
C ASP A 86 -0.44 16.21 13.15
N LYS A 87 -0.67 15.66 14.35
CA LYS A 87 0.37 15.49 15.37
C LYS A 87 1.31 14.33 15.03
N ALA A 88 0.78 13.19 14.56
CA ALA A 88 1.61 12.07 14.11
C ALA A 88 2.33 12.42 12.81
N ARG A 89 1.63 13.07 11.86
CA ARG A 89 2.23 13.54 10.60
C ARG A 89 3.37 14.53 10.84
N ARG A 90 3.19 15.52 11.72
CA ARG A 90 4.26 16.48 12.09
C ARG A 90 5.37 15.82 12.91
N GLY A 91 5.03 14.94 13.85
CA GLY A 91 6.02 14.25 14.69
C GLY A 91 6.93 13.33 13.87
N ILE A 92 6.36 12.50 13.00
CA ILE A 92 7.12 11.63 12.10
C ILE A 92 7.88 12.46 11.07
N SER A 93 7.24 13.43 10.39
CA SER A 93 7.93 14.23 9.38
C SER A 93 9.09 15.04 9.97
N SER A 94 8.94 15.58 11.18
CA SER A 94 10.03 16.28 11.88
C SER A 94 11.13 15.33 12.35
N THR A 95 10.81 14.08 12.66
CA THR A 95 11.80 13.08 13.11
C THR A 95 12.56 12.50 11.92
N LEU A 96 11.85 12.13 10.84
CA LEU A 96 12.43 11.62 9.61
C LEU A 96 13.27 12.68 8.87
N SER A 97 12.85 13.95 8.86
CA SER A 97 13.61 15.04 8.21
C SER A 97 14.95 15.38 8.89
N ARG A 98 15.15 14.94 10.13
CA ARG A 98 16.34 15.28 10.93
C ARG A 98 17.24 14.09 11.24
N THR A 99 16.83 12.88 10.87
CA THR A 99 17.54 11.68 11.33
C THR A 99 18.01 10.85 10.14
N PRO A 100 19.32 10.54 10.03
CA PRO A 100 19.82 9.50 9.14
C PRO A 100 19.44 8.14 9.74
N LEU A 101 18.16 7.80 9.65
CA LEU A 101 17.61 6.58 10.22
C LEU A 101 18.07 5.37 9.41
N HIS A 102 18.62 4.38 10.11
CA HIS A 102 18.74 3.04 9.56
C HIS A 102 17.32 2.54 9.22
N PRO A 103 17.11 1.89 8.06
CA PRO A 103 15.78 1.41 7.65
C PRO A 103 15.03 0.60 8.73
N ASP A 104 15.76 -0.14 9.56
CA ASP A 104 15.20 -0.97 10.65
C ASP A 104 14.60 -0.17 11.82
N LEU A 105 14.98 1.10 11.99
CA LEU A 105 14.44 1.96 13.05
C LEU A 105 13.15 2.67 12.62
N VAL A 106 12.82 2.64 11.34
CA VAL A 106 11.62 3.30 10.81
C VAL A 106 10.33 2.63 11.30
N PRO A 107 10.21 1.29 11.32
CA PRO A 107 9.07 0.63 11.96
C PRO A 107 8.90 1.07 13.42
N VAL A 108 9.99 1.19 14.18
CA VAL A 108 9.94 1.62 15.58
C VAL A 108 9.43 3.06 15.73
N VAL A 109 9.88 3.99 14.87
CA VAL A 109 9.41 5.38 14.88
C VAL A 109 7.94 5.49 14.47
N VAL A 110 7.52 4.71 13.49
CA VAL A 110 6.12 4.68 13.03
C VAL A 110 5.22 4.02 14.08
N ASP A 111 5.60 2.89 14.64
CA ASP A 111 4.91 2.23 15.74
C ASP A 111 4.84 3.14 16.97
N PHE A 112 5.91 3.85 17.30
CA PHE A 112 5.91 4.83 18.39
C PHE A 112 4.90 5.97 18.15
N ALA A 113 4.83 6.49 16.92
CA ALA A 113 3.92 7.57 16.59
C ALA A 113 2.46 7.12 16.48
N VAL A 114 2.21 5.88 16.03
CA VAL A 114 0.88 5.32 15.81
C VAL A 114 0.32 4.65 17.08
N GLY A 115 1.17 4.10 17.93
CA GLY A 115 0.80 3.41 19.18
C GLY A 115 0.36 4.33 20.32
N ARG A 116 0.29 5.65 20.12
CA ARG A 116 -0.09 6.65 21.14
C ARG A 116 -1.50 7.24 20.99
N GLY A 117 -2.35 6.67 20.14
CA GLY A 117 -3.75 7.09 20.01
C GLY A 117 -4.67 6.30 20.93
N ASP A 118 -5.09 6.87 22.06
CA ASP A 118 -6.08 6.28 22.99
C ASP A 118 -7.53 6.36 22.45
N ASP A 119 -7.78 7.12 21.38
CA ASP A 119 -9.13 7.50 20.93
C ASP A 119 -9.58 6.83 19.61
N ASN A 120 -9.25 5.56 19.38
CA ASN A 120 -9.79 4.84 18.22
C ASN A 120 -11.00 3.96 18.59
N PHE A 121 -12.16 4.34 18.06
CA PHE A 121 -13.46 3.66 18.17
C PHE A 121 -13.46 2.16 17.79
N GLU A 122 -12.42 1.65 17.12
CA GLU A 122 -12.31 0.26 16.67
C GLU A 122 -11.32 -0.62 17.47
N GLY A 123 -10.79 -0.12 18.59
CA GLY A 123 -9.99 -0.92 19.53
C GLY A 123 -8.56 -1.21 19.03
N LYS A 124 -7.57 -0.70 19.78
CA LYS A 124 -6.13 -1.02 19.70
C LYS A 124 -5.65 -1.50 18.33
N GLY A 125 -5.70 -0.60 17.35
CA GLY A 125 -5.31 -0.87 15.97
C GLY A 125 -5.10 0.45 15.24
N PHE A 126 -3.96 0.54 14.56
CA PHE A 126 -3.38 1.70 13.91
C PHE A 126 -4.39 2.70 13.30
N SER A 127 -4.36 3.97 13.76
CA SER A 127 -5.07 5.07 13.10
C SER A 127 -4.38 5.36 11.77
N TYR A 128 -4.93 4.90 10.65
CA TYR A 128 -4.50 5.34 9.33
C TYR A 128 -5.64 6.08 8.65
N SER A 129 -5.34 7.26 8.12
CA SER A 129 -6.26 7.97 7.24
C SER A 129 -6.46 7.19 5.95
N PRO A 130 -7.54 7.46 5.20
CA PRO A 130 -7.68 6.97 3.83
C PRO A 130 -6.37 7.15 3.05
N MET A 131 -6.00 6.14 2.25
CA MET A 131 -4.81 6.26 1.40
C MET A 131 -4.89 7.47 0.49
N THR A 132 -3.71 7.98 0.11
CA THR A 132 -3.54 9.10 -0.82
C THR A 132 -2.62 8.68 -1.95
N VAL A 133 -2.45 9.56 -2.94
CA VAL A 133 -1.30 9.50 -3.83
C VAL A 133 -0.49 10.78 -3.68
N GLU A 134 0.82 10.65 -3.49
CA GLU A 134 1.71 11.79 -3.23
C GLU A 134 2.84 11.84 -4.26
N PRO A 135 3.33 13.04 -4.62
CA PRO A 135 4.44 13.21 -5.56
C PRO A 135 5.78 12.84 -4.93
N GLY A 136 6.74 12.46 -5.79
CA GLY A 136 8.14 12.28 -5.42
C GLY A 136 8.63 10.85 -5.59
N PRO A 137 9.94 10.60 -5.38
CA PRO A 137 10.49 9.26 -5.44
C PRO A 137 9.84 8.38 -4.35
N PRO A 138 9.70 7.06 -4.56
CA PRO A 138 9.13 6.17 -3.56
C PRO A 138 9.90 6.26 -2.24
N SER A 139 9.23 6.76 -1.20
CA SER A 139 9.72 6.69 0.18
C SER A 139 9.20 5.43 0.88
N LEU A 140 9.51 5.28 2.15
CA LEU A 140 9.06 4.15 2.97
C LEU A 140 7.52 4.09 3.10
N LEU A 141 6.82 5.22 2.95
CA LEU A 141 5.35 5.28 2.95
C LEU A 141 4.73 4.85 1.61
N GLN A 142 5.54 4.66 0.57
CA GLN A 142 5.12 4.15 -0.74
C GLN A 142 5.68 2.75 -1.02
N ALA A 143 6.30 2.12 -0.02
CA ALA A 143 6.92 0.81 -0.13
C ALA A 143 6.01 -0.30 0.40
N PHE A 144 5.72 -1.27 -0.47
CA PHE A 144 4.83 -2.38 -0.19
C PHE A 144 5.48 -3.72 -0.52
N ARG A 145 5.12 -4.73 0.25
CA ARG A 145 5.40 -6.14 -0.01
C ARG A 145 4.15 -6.79 -0.59
N LEU A 146 4.35 -7.70 -1.54
CA LEU A 146 3.28 -8.55 -2.05
C LEU A 146 3.36 -9.90 -1.35
N GLU A 147 2.26 -10.32 -0.73
CA GLU A 147 2.16 -11.62 -0.07
C GLU A 147 1.06 -12.46 -0.72
N GLN A 148 1.29 -13.77 -0.86
CA GLN A 148 0.25 -14.67 -1.35
C GLN A 148 -0.85 -14.81 -0.31
N ASN A 149 -2.12 -14.71 -0.72
CA ASN A 149 -3.20 -15.12 0.17
C ASN A 149 -3.24 -16.67 0.29
N PHE A 150 -3.67 -17.17 1.44
CA PHE A 150 -3.84 -18.58 1.81
C PHE A 150 -4.57 -19.45 0.78
N SER A 151 -5.33 -18.85 -0.15
CA SER A 151 -6.04 -19.58 -1.21
C SER A 151 -5.14 -20.07 -2.36
N GLY A 152 -3.84 -19.78 -2.36
CA GLY A 152 -2.89 -20.25 -3.38
C GLY A 152 -3.04 -19.64 -4.78
N SER A 153 -3.98 -18.70 -4.98
CA SER A 153 -4.12 -18.00 -6.26
C SER A 153 -3.07 -16.89 -6.39
N LEU A 154 -2.20 -17.00 -7.39
CA LEU A 154 -1.17 -15.99 -7.71
C LEU A 154 -1.74 -14.60 -8.02
N HIS A 155 -3.02 -14.52 -8.38
CA HIS A 155 -3.67 -13.25 -8.68
C HIS A 155 -4.24 -12.57 -7.44
N ARG A 156 -4.42 -13.29 -6.32
CA ARG A 156 -4.94 -12.75 -5.07
C ARG A 156 -3.81 -12.53 -4.08
N VAL A 157 -3.47 -11.27 -3.87
CA VAL A 157 -2.32 -10.85 -3.08
C VAL A 157 -2.77 -10.02 -1.88
N GLY A 158 -2.13 -10.21 -0.74
CA GLY A 158 -2.04 -9.18 0.29
C GLY A 158 -1.04 -8.12 -0.16
N ILE A 159 -1.43 -6.85 -0.05
CA ILE A 159 -0.50 -5.73 -0.24
C ILE A 159 -0.14 -5.23 1.15
N LYS A 160 1.06 -5.56 1.62
CA LYS A 160 1.51 -5.27 2.98
C LYS A 160 2.44 -4.07 3.00
N THR A 161 2.25 -3.19 3.95
CA THR A 161 3.16 -2.06 4.20
C THR A 161 4.46 -2.58 4.83
N ARG A 162 5.52 -1.76 4.81
CA ARG A 162 6.71 -2.04 5.62
C ARG A 162 6.43 -2.11 7.14
N PHE A 163 5.28 -1.62 7.59
CA PHE A 163 4.88 -1.57 9.00
C PHE A 163 4.04 -2.77 9.43
N GLY A 164 4.00 -3.83 8.62
CA GLY A 164 3.37 -5.10 8.99
C GLY A 164 1.85 -5.15 8.80
N THR A 165 1.24 -4.07 8.31
CA THR A 165 -0.21 -3.98 8.04
C THR A 165 -0.53 -4.20 6.57
N TYR A 166 -1.70 -4.74 6.26
CA TYR A 166 -2.20 -4.95 4.91
C TYR A 166 -3.15 -3.84 4.49
N LEU A 167 -3.13 -3.48 3.20
CA LEU A 167 -4.16 -2.62 2.62
C LEU A 167 -5.50 -3.33 2.65
N ARG A 168 -6.52 -2.66 3.18
CA ARG A 168 -7.88 -3.18 3.33
C ARG A 168 -8.85 -2.38 2.46
N SER A 169 -9.71 -3.09 1.75
CA SER A 169 -10.83 -2.48 1.02
C SER A 169 -12.07 -2.42 1.91
N GLN A 170 -12.51 -1.24 2.32
CA GLN A 170 -13.80 -1.11 3.01
C GLN A 170 -14.95 -0.97 2.00
N HIS A 171 -15.87 -1.94 2.01
CA HIS A 171 -16.92 -2.06 1.01
C HIS A 171 -18.09 -1.08 1.19
N TRP A 172 -18.23 -0.46 2.36
CA TRP A 172 -19.38 0.38 2.74
C TRP A 172 -19.12 1.89 2.57
N ASN A 173 -17.90 2.37 2.82
CA ASN A 173 -17.53 3.78 2.63
C ASN A 173 -16.58 4.02 1.46
N SER A 174 -16.25 2.97 0.69
CA SER A 174 -15.33 3.06 -0.45
C SER A 174 -13.92 3.53 -0.08
N THR A 175 -13.50 3.35 1.17
CA THR A 175 -12.17 3.75 1.66
C THR A 175 -11.16 2.62 1.49
N VAL A 176 -9.91 2.98 1.16
CA VAL A 176 -8.78 2.07 1.32
C VAL A 176 -8.10 2.38 2.66
N SER A 177 -8.15 1.43 3.58
CA SER A 177 -7.58 1.55 4.93
C SER A 177 -6.51 0.47 5.14
N GLN A 178 -6.13 0.20 6.39
CA GLN A 178 -5.12 -0.80 6.74
C GLN A 178 -5.63 -1.76 7.83
N SER A 179 -5.06 -2.96 7.89
CA SER A 179 -5.45 -4.02 8.83
C SER A 179 -4.22 -4.83 9.26
N PRO A 180 -4.12 -5.26 10.53
CA PRO A 180 -3.00 -6.09 10.99
C PRO A 180 -3.06 -7.54 10.49
N HIS A 181 -4.18 -7.96 9.90
CA HIS A 181 -4.41 -9.35 9.51
C HIS A 181 -4.86 -9.45 8.05
N LEU A 182 -4.46 -10.53 7.37
CA LEU A 182 -4.91 -10.88 6.03
C LEU A 182 -6.07 -11.88 6.11
N LEU A 183 -7.29 -11.40 6.40
CA LEU A 183 -8.46 -12.26 6.68
C LEU A 183 -9.51 -12.26 5.56
N GLY A 184 -9.41 -11.34 4.60
CA GLY A 184 -10.20 -11.40 3.37
C GLY A 184 -10.34 -10.07 2.66
N ASP A 185 -10.81 -9.05 3.40
CA ASP A 185 -10.97 -7.67 2.88
C ASP A 185 -9.63 -7.03 2.47
N GLU A 186 -8.52 -7.59 2.94
CA GLU A 186 -7.15 -7.21 2.65
C GLU A 186 -6.57 -7.88 1.39
N THR A 187 -7.38 -8.71 0.73
CA THR A 187 -6.97 -9.42 -0.49
C THR A 187 -7.33 -8.62 -1.73
N TRP A 188 -6.34 -8.44 -2.60
CA TRP A 188 -6.47 -7.72 -3.85
C TRP A 188 -6.19 -8.62 -5.04
N TYR A 189 -6.98 -8.46 -6.09
CA TYR A 189 -6.73 -8.98 -7.42
C TYR A 189 -5.92 -7.98 -8.23
N LEU A 190 -4.68 -8.34 -8.57
CA LEU A 190 -3.88 -7.58 -9.54
C LEU A 190 -4.24 -8.06 -10.95
N ALA A 191 -4.76 -7.15 -11.77
CA ALA A 191 -5.06 -7.43 -13.17
C ALA A 191 -4.05 -6.71 -14.06
N GLU A 192 -3.29 -7.47 -14.86
CA GLU A 192 -2.41 -6.90 -15.86
C GLU A 192 -3.23 -6.14 -16.91
N THR A 193 -2.79 -4.94 -17.23
CA THR A 193 -3.45 -4.10 -18.22
C THR A 193 -2.60 -4.04 -19.48
N PHE A 194 -2.99 -4.81 -20.49
CA PHE A 194 -2.37 -4.75 -21.80
C PHE A 194 -2.58 -3.36 -22.39
N THR A 195 -1.48 -2.75 -22.81
CA THR A 195 -1.55 -1.55 -23.65
C THR A 195 -1.60 -2.07 -25.07
N GLN A 196 -2.75 -1.97 -25.75
CA GLN A 196 -2.74 -2.09 -27.21
C GLN A 196 -1.80 -1.00 -27.71
N ARG A 197 -0.70 -1.42 -28.34
CA ARG A 197 0.26 -0.52 -28.99
C ARG A 197 -0.31 -0.04 -30.30
#